data_AF-A0A2V9LXA1-F1
#
_entry.id   AF-A0A2V9LXA1-F1
#
_cell.length_a   1.000
_cell.length_b   1.000
_cell.length_c   1.000
_cell.angle_alpha   90.00
_cell.angle_beta   90.00
_cell.angle_gamma   90.00
#
_symmetry.space_group_name_H-M   'P 1'
#
loop_
_entity.id
_entity.type
_entity.pdbx_description
1 polymer ?
#
loop_
_entity_poly.entity_id
_entity_poly.type
_entity_poly.pdbx_seq_one_letter_code
_entity_poly.pdbx_strand_id
1 'polypeptide(L)'
;MGNDEARYGWGSDFPTFRGTPARVIRGRLESFIRDASQGQIRAWDESIPPLQREVEEVLRVNEEAAAYGAILEYELPMESRRPDVILLAKGAVVLLELKGKTSPSQADIDQASAYARDLRCYHIECESRDVVPVVVPVRARGYLGDYGGVHVAGPDYVDQLVDDLKERSELPPLTRARFLAESAYRPLPTLVHAARELFQHESSHRGDWQNTWNESSCTPQVLSAMPAQAALYAR
;
A
#
# COMPACT_ATOMS: atom_id res chain seq x y z
N MET A 1 6.68 -26.74 0.50
CA MET A 1 6.91 -25.72 -0.55
C MET A 1 6.32 -24.45 0.02
N GLY A 2 7.18 -23.59 0.58
CA GLY A 2 6.75 -22.29 1.09
C GLY A 2 6.16 -21.49 -0.07
N ASN A 3 5.13 -20.70 0.21
CA ASN A 3 4.54 -19.87 -0.81
C ASN A 3 5.53 -18.73 -1.11
N ASP A 4 6.20 -18.75 -2.27
CA ASP A 4 7.20 -17.75 -2.70
C ASP A 4 6.61 -16.33 -2.93
N GLU A 5 5.34 -16.13 -2.59
CA GLU A 5 4.60 -14.88 -2.71
C GLU A 5 4.07 -14.41 -1.35
N ALA A 6 4.10 -13.09 -1.15
CA ALA A 6 3.35 -12.40 -0.12
C ALA A 6 1.88 -12.81 -0.15
N ARG A 7 1.21 -12.77 1.00
CA ARG A 7 -0.18 -13.21 1.13
C ARG A 7 -1.14 -12.09 0.75
N TYR A 8 -2.19 -12.41 0.01
CA TYR A 8 -3.23 -11.47 -0.41
C TYR A 8 -4.56 -12.20 -0.63
N GLY A 9 -5.68 -11.45 -0.56
CA GLY A 9 -7.01 -12.01 -0.79
C GLY A 9 -7.38 -12.14 -2.27
N TRP A 10 -7.02 -11.15 -3.08
CA TRP A 10 -7.21 -11.17 -4.53
C TRP A 10 -6.06 -10.46 -5.24
N GLY A 11 -5.67 -10.96 -6.42
CA GLY A 11 -4.66 -10.33 -7.27
C GLY A 11 -4.91 -10.65 -8.73
N SER A 12 -5.07 -9.63 -9.58
CA SER A 12 -5.27 -9.81 -11.02
C SER A 12 -4.84 -8.57 -11.80
N ASP A 13 -4.75 -8.67 -13.12
CA ASP A 13 -4.65 -7.47 -13.96
C ASP A 13 -6.00 -6.73 -13.98
N PHE A 14 -6.00 -5.49 -14.48
CA PHE A 14 -7.19 -4.65 -14.58
C PHE A 14 -8.30 -5.30 -15.42
N PRO A 15 -8.06 -5.85 -16.63
CA PRO A 15 -9.10 -6.53 -17.41
C PRO A 15 -9.75 -7.70 -16.66
N THR A 16 -8.95 -8.53 -16.00
CA THR A 16 -9.43 -9.66 -15.20
C THR A 16 -10.18 -9.20 -13.95
N PHE A 17 -9.68 -8.15 -13.28
CA PHE A 17 -10.34 -7.58 -12.10
C PHE A 17 -11.72 -7.07 -12.47
N ARG A 18 -11.81 -6.25 -13.52
CA ARG A 18 -13.06 -5.70 -14.07
C ARG A 18 -13.99 -6.79 -14.58
N GLY A 19 -13.46 -7.81 -15.26
CA GLY A 19 -14.25 -8.87 -15.88
C GLY A 19 -14.78 -9.93 -14.92
N THR A 20 -14.17 -10.05 -13.74
CA THR A 20 -14.61 -11.04 -12.73
C THR A 20 -15.84 -10.53 -11.99
N PRO A 21 -16.93 -11.32 -11.84
CA PRO A 21 -18.08 -10.88 -11.05
C PRO A 21 -17.68 -10.53 -9.60
N ALA A 22 -18.11 -9.38 -9.09
CA ALA A 22 -17.74 -8.90 -7.73
C ALA A 22 -17.95 -9.96 -6.63
N ARG A 23 -19.03 -10.75 -6.72
CA ARG A 23 -19.32 -11.86 -5.79
C ARG A 23 -18.23 -12.94 -5.74
N VAL A 24 -17.51 -13.16 -6.84
CA VAL A 24 -16.41 -14.15 -6.91
C VAL A 24 -15.18 -13.59 -6.19
N ILE A 25 -14.87 -12.30 -6.41
CA ILE A 25 -13.79 -11.60 -5.71
C ILE A 25 -14.07 -11.59 -4.20
N ARG A 26 -15.27 -11.13 -3.79
CA ARG A 26 -15.71 -11.11 -2.40
C ARG A 26 -15.67 -12.50 -1.74
N GLY A 27 -16.04 -13.56 -2.46
CA GLY A 27 -15.92 -14.93 -1.96
C GLY A 27 -14.48 -15.40 -1.74
N ARG A 28 -13.53 -14.92 -2.55
CA ARG A 28 -12.09 -15.16 -2.30
C ARG A 28 -11.59 -14.40 -1.08
N LEU A 29 -11.98 -13.13 -0.91
CA LEU A 29 -11.61 -12.35 0.28
C LEU A 29 -12.14 -12.98 1.57
N GLU A 30 -13.40 -13.44 1.56
CA GLU A 30 -14.02 -14.16 2.69
C GLU A 30 -13.32 -15.50 2.98
N SER A 31 -12.85 -16.21 1.95
CA SER A 31 -12.08 -17.45 2.15
C SER A 31 -10.68 -17.17 2.69
N PHE A 32 -10.10 -16.02 2.33
CA PHE A 32 -8.78 -15.57 2.78
C PHE A 32 -8.83 -15.10 4.25
N ILE A 33 -9.83 -14.31 4.62
CA ILE A 33 -10.05 -13.79 5.98
C ILE A 33 -11.17 -14.60 6.61
N ARG A 34 -10.79 -15.72 7.25
CA ARG A 34 -11.72 -16.76 7.73
C ARG A 34 -12.72 -16.29 8.79
N ASP A 35 -12.42 -15.21 9.48
CA ASP A 35 -13.21 -14.61 10.56
C ASP A 35 -13.76 -13.23 10.18
N ALA A 36 -13.93 -12.97 8.87
CA ALA A 36 -14.47 -11.69 8.40
C ALA A 36 -15.84 -11.39 9.04
N SER A 37 -15.96 -10.21 9.63
CA SER A 37 -17.22 -9.78 10.23
C SER A 37 -18.29 -9.53 9.15
N GLN A 38 -19.56 -9.57 9.53
CA GLN A 38 -20.66 -9.15 8.64
C GLN A 38 -20.50 -7.70 8.13
N GLY A 39 -19.84 -6.84 8.92
CA GLY A 39 -19.50 -5.48 8.49
C GLY A 39 -18.45 -5.45 7.39
N GLN A 40 -17.44 -6.32 7.48
CA GLN A 40 -16.38 -6.43 6.48
C GLN A 40 -16.89 -7.02 5.16
N ILE A 41 -17.73 -8.06 5.25
CA ILE A 41 -18.41 -8.63 4.07
C ILE A 41 -19.22 -7.55 3.34
N ARG A 42 -20.03 -6.78 4.07
CA ARG A 42 -20.78 -5.64 3.51
C ARG A 42 -19.87 -4.58 2.91
N ALA A 43 -18.75 -4.25 3.57
CA ALA A 43 -17.79 -3.28 3.05
C ALA A 43 -17.22 -3.72 1.70
N TRP A 44 -16.90 -5.01 1.52
CA TRP A 44 -16.46 -5.55 0.22
C TRP A 44 -17.57 -5.50 -0.83
N ASP A 45 -18.79 -5.91 -0.48
CA ASP A 45 -19.94 -5.85 -1.41
C ASP A 45 -20.26 -4.41 -1.86
N GLU A 46 -20.08 -3.42 -0.98
CA GLU A 46 -20.28 -2.00 -1.28
C GLU A 46 -19.15 -1.39 -2.11
N SER A 47 -17.90 -1.85 -1.94
CA SER A 47 -16.72 -1.19 -2.48
C SER A 47 -16.14 -1.81 -3.77
N ILE A 48 -16.25 -3.13 -3.95
CA ILE A 48 -15.71 -3.80 -5.15
C ILE A 48 -16.38 -3.29 -6.44
N PRO A 49 -17.73 -3.19 -6.53
CA PRO A 49 -18.37 -2.78 -7.78
C PRO A 49 -18.02 -1.34 -8.22
N PRO A 50 -17.96 -0.32 -7.34
CA PRO A 50 -17.37 0.96 -7.68
C PRO A 50 -15.95 0.84 -8.22
N LEU A 51 -15.03 0.18 -7.53
CA LEU A 51 -13.64 0.06 -7.98
C LEU A 51 -13.50 -0.60 -9.36
N GLN A 52 -14.34 -1.60 -9.67
CA GLN A 52 -14.37 -2.21 -11.00
C GLN A 52 -14.81 -1.23 -12.10
N ARG A 53 -15.71 -0.29 -11.79
CA ARG A 53 -16.13 0.77 -12.71
C ARG A 53 -14.99 1.75 -12.94
N GLU A 54 -14.29 2.18 -11.90
CA GLU A 54 -13.14 3.09 -12.05
C GLU A 54 -12.02 2.45 -12.87
N VAL A 55 -11.72 1.17 -12.62
CA VAL A 55 -10.78 0.40 -13.46
C VAL A 55 -11.25 0.31 -14.91
N GLU A 56 -12.56 0.21 -15.17
CA GLU A 56 -13.11 0.25 -16.53
C GLU A 56 -12.90 1.61 -17.20
N GLU A 57 -13.08 2.72 -16.49
CA GLU A 57 -12.83 4.06 -17.04
C GLU A 57 -11.33 4.23 -17.40
N VAL A 58 -10.41 3.80 -16.54
CA VAL A 58 -8.97 3.80 -16.84
C VAL A 58 -8.65 2.94 -18.08
N LEU A 59 -9.25 1.76 -18.21
CA LEU A 59 -9.07 0.89 -19.38
C LEU A 59 -9.60 1.50 -20.69
N ARG A 60 -10.59 2.39 -20.63
CA ARG A 60 -11.15 3.05 -21.82
C ARG A 60 -10.26 4.16 -22.34
N VAL A 61 -9.54 4.86 -21.46
CA VAL A 61 -8.72 6.02 -21.81
C VAL A 61 -7.25 5.65 -22.06
N ASN A 62 -6.78 4.52 -21.52
CA ASN A 62 -5.39 4.11 -21.61
C ASN A 62 -5.25 2.62 -21.99
N GLU A 63 -4.77 2.35 -23.21
CA GLU A 63 -4.54 0.98 -23.70
C GLU A 63 -3.50 0.22 -22.87
N GLU A 64 -2.50 0.89 -22.32
CA GLU A 64 -1.46 0.28 -21.49
C GLU A 64 -2.00 -0.18 -20.14
N ALA A 65 -3.18 0.31 -19.73
CA ALA A 65 -3.83 -0.10 -18.49
C ALA A 65 -4.21 -1.59 -18.44
N ALA A 66 -4.21 -2.28 -19.59
CA ALA A 66 -4.34 -3.73 -19.63
C ALA A 66 -3.23 -4.46 -18.85
N ALA A 67 -2.05 -3.84 -18.70
CA ALA A 67 -0.92 -4.38 -17.93
C ALA A 67 -0.95 -3.98 -16.45
N TYR A 68 -1.85 -3.09 -16.03
CA TYR A 68 -1.96 -2.65 -14.63
C TYR A 68 -2.52 -3.75 -13.74
N GLY A 69 -2.20 -3.69 -12.46
CA GLY A 69 -2.54 -4.72 -11.48
C GLY A 69 -3.43 -4.20 -10.36
N ALA A 70 -4.40 -5.00 -9.92
CA ALA A 70 -5.16 -4.78 -8.70
C ALA A 70 -4.88 -5.91 -7.71
N ILE A 71 -4.57 -5.55 -6.46
CA ILE A 71 -4.32 -6.46 -5.34
C ILE A 71 -5.21 -6.01 -4.18
N LEU A 72 -5.99 -6.92 -3.60
CA LEU A 72 -6.87 -6.61 -2.46
C LEU A 72 -6.45 -7.41 -1.24
N GLU A 73 -6.61 -6.81 -0.06
CA GLU A 73 -6.28 -7.40 1.24
C GLU A 73 -4.83 -7.92 1.26
N TYR A 74 -3.87 -7.08 0.84
CA TYR A 74 -2.45 -7.43 0.82
C TYR A 74 -1.90 -7.48 2.25
N GLU A 75 -1.38 -8.61 2.68
CA GLU A 75 -0.79 -8.79 4.02
C GLU A 75 0.66 -8.32 4.00
N LEU A 76 0.92 -7.23 4.73
CA LEU A 76 2.28 -6.74 4.93
C LEU A 76 3.09 -7.82 5.64
N PRO A 77 4.18 -8.33 5.05
CA PRO A 77 4.99 -9.36 5.69
C PRO A 77 5.49 -8.89 7.05
N MET A 78 5.50 -9.82 8.03
CA MET A 78 5.86 -9.58 9.43
C MET A 78 4.86 -8.75 10.26
N GLU A 79 3.76 -8.31 9.65
CA GLU A 79 2.70 -7.56 10.32
C GLU A 79 1.33 -8.23 10.13
N SER A 80 0.39 -7.96 11.03
CA SER A 80 -0.99 -8.45 10.90
C SER A 80 -1.90 -7.47 10.14
N ARG A 81 -1.34 -6.36 9.63
CA ARG A 81 -2.09 -5.30 8.96
C ARG A 81 -2.15 -5.53 7.45
N ARG A 82 -3.21 -4.99 6.82
CA ARG A 82 -3.51 -5.14 5.41
C ARG A 82 -4.06 -3.83 4.85
N PRO A 83 -3.43 -3.18 3.86
CA PRO A 83 -4.14 -2.24 3.03
C PRO A 83 -5.26 -2.93 2.25
N ASP A 84 -6.39 -2.23 2.10
CA ASP A 84 -7.58 -2.78 1.46
C ASP A 84 -7.35 -3.05 -0.03
N VAL A 85 -6.74 -2.08 -0.75
CA VAL A 85 -6.45 -2.18 -2.18
C VAL A 85 -5.10 -1.57 -2.52
N ILE A 86 -4.36 -2.23 -3.41
CA ILE A 86 -3.18 -1.70 -4.08
C ILE A 86 -3.44 -1.78 -5.59
N LEU A 87 -3.30 -0.64 -6.28
CA LEU A 87 -3.27 -0.56 -7.73
C LEU A 87 -1.83 -0.32 -8.18
N LEU A 88 -1.35 -1.15 -9.11
CA LEU A 88 -0.07 -0.99 -9.79
C LEU A 88 -0.34 -0.38 -11.16
N ALA A 89 -0.10 0.92 -11.31
CA ALA A 89 -0.46 1.67 -12.50
C ALA A 89 0.62 2.71 -12.83
N LYS A 90 0.96 2.88 -14.11
CA LYS A 90 1.96 3.84 -14.60
C LYS A 90 3.34 3.75 -13.92
N GLY A 91 3.68 2.55 -13.42
CA GLY A 91 4.89 2.33 -12.63
C GLY A 91 4.86 2.95 -11.22
N ALA A 92 3.69 3.29 -10.69
CA ALA A 92 3.45 3.73 -9.32
C ALA A 92 2.61 2.70 -8.53
N VAL A 93 2.57 2.89 -7.21
CA VAL A 93 1.80 2.07 -6.26
C VAL A 93 0.73 2.96 -5.63
N VAL A 94 -0.52 2.83 -6.05
CA VAL A 94 -1.65 3.54 -5.45
C VAL A 94 -2.26 2.67 -4.36
N LEU A 95 -2.26 3.15 -3.13
CA LEU A 95 -2.80 2.44 -1.98
C LEU A 95 -4.14 3.05 -1.60
N LEU A 96 -5.22 2.27 -1.69
CA LEU A 96 -6.56 2.72 -1.30
C LEU A 96 -6.92 2.11 0.05
N GLU A 97 -7.28 2.97 1.01
CA GLU A 97 -7.88 2.61 2.28
C GLU A 97 -9.37 2.97 2.24
N LEU A 98 -10.24 1.96 2.22
CA LEU A 98 -11.67 2.10 1.98
C LEU A 98 -12.42 2.31 3.28
N LYS A 99 -13.29 3.32 3.35
CA LYS A 99 -14.08 3.60 4.55
C LYS A 99 -15.57 3.74 4.23
N GLY A 100 -16.43 3.00 4.92
CA GLY A 100 -17.89 3.03 4.75
C GLY A 100 -18.59 4.30 5.28
N LYS A 101 -18.00 5.49 5.07
CA LYS A 101 -18.45 6.80 5.56
C LYS A 101 -18.31 7.87 4.47
N THR A 102 -18.76 9.09 4.75
CA THR A 102 -18.74 10.24 3.81
C THR A 102 -17.49 11.11 3.92
N SER A 103 -16.75 11.02 5.01
CA SER A 103 -15.53 11.79 5.25
C SER A 103 -14.55 10.96 6.10
N PRO A 104 -13.23 11.12 5.89
CA PRO A 104 -12.24 10.44 6.70
C PRO A 104 -12.15 11.09 8.10
N SER A 105 -11.75 10.29 9.08
CA SER A 105 -11.18 10.76 10.35
C SER A 105 -9.67 10.86 10.24
N GLN A 106 -9.04 11.63 11.13
CA GLN A 106 -7.57 11.70 11.21
C GLN A 106 -6.93 10.31 11.31
N ALA A 107 -7.53 9.39 12.06
CA ALA A 107 -7.05 8.01 12.16
C ALA A 107 -7.01 7.25 10.83
N ASP A 108 -7.90 7.55 9.87
CA ASP A 108 -7.83 6.88 8.55
C ASP A 108 -6.68 7.45 7.71
N ILE A 109 -6.47 8.77 7.81
CA ILE A 109 -5.38 9.48 7.14
C ILE A 109 -4.04 8.95 7.68
N ASP A 110 -3.92 8.85 9.01
CA ASP A 110 -2.73 8.31 9.66
C ASP A 110 -2.49 6.85 9.29
N GLN A 111 -3.55 6.05 9.15
CA GLN A 111 -3.47 4.65 8.72
C GLN A 111 -2.96 4.51 7.27
N ALA A 112 -3.54 5.26 6.32
CA ALA A 112 -3.09 5.25 4.93
C ALA A 112 -1.64 5.77 4.79
N SER A 113 -1.31 6.83 5.53
CA SER A 113 0.05 7.38 5.62
C SER A 113 1.05 6.35 6.17
N ALA A 114 0.67 5.62 7.23
CA ALA A 114 1.51 4.57 7.80
C ALA A 114 1.77 3.47 6.76
N TYR A 115 0.75 2.96 6.08
CA TYR A 115 0.95 1.94 5.04
C TYR A 115 1.87 2.41 3.90
N ALA A 116 1.69 3.63 3.40
CA ALA A 116 2.56 4.17 2.37
C ALA A 116 4.00 4.32 2.87
N ARG A 117 4.19 4.75 4.12
CA ARG A 117 5.51 4.80 4.76
C ARG A 117 6.14 3.41 4.81
N ASP A 118 5.42 2.40 5.28
CA ASP A 118 5.97 1.06 5.43
C ASP A 118 6.39 0.46 4.07
N LEU A 119 5.55 0.62 3.04
CA LEU A 119 5.92 0.24 1.68
C LEU A 119 7.18 0.97 1.20
N ARG A 120 7.32 2.27 1.43
CA ARG A 120 8.53 3.03 1.06
C ARG A 120 9.78 2.59 1.83
N CYS A 121 9.65 2.18 3.09
CA CYS A 121 10.80 1.82 3.94
C CYS A 121 11.18 0.33 3.81
N TYR A 122 10.26 -0.55 3.39
CA TYR A 122 10.45 -2.01 3.41
C TYR A 122 10.17 -2.72 2.09
N HIS A 123 9.58 -2.09 1.07
CA HIS A 123 9.28 -2.77 -0.19
C HIS A 123 10.26 -2.33 -1.29
N ILE A 124 11.06 -3.26 -1.83
CA ILE A 124 12.12 -2.96 -2.82
C ILE A 124 11.58 -2.25 -4.06
N GLU A 125 10.41 -2.65 -4.54
CA GLU A 125 9.80 -2.00 -5.71
C GLU A 125 9.29 -0.58 -5.40
N CYS A 126 9.18 -0.18 -4.13
CA CYS A 126 8.72 1.15 -3.71
C CYS A 126 9.87 2.11 -3.40
N GLU A 127 11.13 1.67 -3.44
CA GLU A 127 12.29 2.52 -3.10
C GLU A 127 12.43 3.72 -4.04
N SER A 128 12.17 3.52 -5.34
CA SER A 128 12.30 4.56 -6.38
C SER A 128 10.98 4.90 -7.07
N ARG A 129 9.85 4.40 -6.56
CA ARG A 129 8.53 4.58 -7.17
C ARG A 129 7.63 5.41 -6.27
N ASP A 130 6.70 6.12 -6.90
CA ASP A 130 5.70 6.88 -6.18
C ASP A 130 4.74 5.90 -5.49
N VAL A 131 4.62 6.03 -4.17
CA VAL A 131 3.59 5.35 -3.39
C VAL A 131 2.55 6.41 -3.03
N VAL A 132 1.34 6.28 -3.54
CA VAL A 132 0.28 7.28 -3.43
C VAL A 132 -0.81 6.76 -2.50
N PRO A 133 -0.82 7.15 -1.22
CA PRO A 133 -1.90 6.78 -0.30
C PRO A 133 -3.16 7.61 -0.59
N VAL A 134 -4.28 6.91 -0.65
CA VAL A 134 -5.61 7.48 -0.87
C VAL A 134 -6.57 6.89 0.17
N VAL A 135 -7.23 7.74 0.94
CA VAL A 135 -8.40 7.31 1.71
C VAL A 135 -9.63 7.49 0.85
N VAL A 136 -10.44 6.44 0.73
CA VAL A 136 -11.65 6.42 -0.10
C VAL A 136 -12.89 6.24 0.79
N PRO A 137 -13.54 7.34 1.23
CA PRO A 137 -14.85 7.25 1.85
C PRO A 137 -15.87 6.82 0.78
N VAL A 138 -16.40 5.60 0.88
CA VAL A 138 -17.24 4.95 -0.15
C VAL A 138 -18.55 5.73 -0.40
N ARG A 139 -18.95 6.61 0.52
CA ARG A 139 -20.15 7.47 0.39
C ARG A 139 -19.83 8.91 -0.03
N ALA A 140 -18.56 9.25 -0.25
CA ALA A 140 -18.15 10.54 -0.79
C ALA A 140 -18.22 10.54 -2.33
N ARG A 141 -18.05 11.74 -2.91
CA ARG A 141 -17.92 11.94 -4.35
C ARG A 141 -16.82 12.93 -4.67
N GLY A 142 -16.12 12.70 -5.77
CA GLY A 142 -15.08 13.58 -6.29
C GLY A 142 -13.85 13.68 -5.39
N TYR A 143 -12.94 14.59 -5.73
CA TYR A 143 -11.75 14.86 -4.93
C TYR A 143 -12.07 15.75 -3.72
N LEU A 144 -11.63 15.34 -2.53
CA LEU A 144 -11.87 16.03 -1.27
C LEU A 144 -10.65 16.79 -0.75
N GLY A 145 -9.43 16.43 -1.17
CA GLY A 145 -8.21 17.16 -0.85
C GLY A 145 -6.98 16.29 -0.60
N ASP A 146 -5.86 16.96 -0.30
CA ASP A 146 -4.62 16.37 0.18
C ASP A 146 -4.41 16.74 1.65
N TYR A 147 -4.09 15.73 2.46
CA TYR A 147 -3.87 15.88 3.89
C TYR A 147 -2.51 15.31 4.26
N GLY A 148 -1.46 16.10 4.08
CA GLY A 148 -0.10 15.71 4.41
C GLY A 148 0.43 14.61 3.48
N GLY A 149 0.12 14.70 2.18
CA GLY A 149 0.52 13.71 1.19
C GLY A 149 -0.39 12.47 1.11
N VAL A 150 -1.54 12.50 1.79
CA VAL A 150 -2.61 11.51 1.66
C VAL A 150 -3.77 12.14 0.92
N HIS A 151 -4.10 11.59 -0.25
CA HIS A 151 -5.25 12.02 -1.01
C HIS A 151 -6.54 11.50 -0.35
N VAL A 152 -7.60 12.28 -0.42
CA VAL A 152 -8.94 11.85 -0.04
C VAL A 152 -9.86 12.06 -1.23
N ALA A 153 -10.53 11.00 -1.65
CA ALA A 153 -11.39 11.02 -2.82
C ALA A 153 -12.57 10.05 -2.67
N GLY A 154 -13.71 10.38 -3.27
CA GLY A 154 -14.77 9.41 -3.49
C GLY A 154 -14.33 8.32 -4.46
N PRO A 155 -15.04 7.17 -4.51
CA PRO A 155 -14.72 6.11 -5.45
C PRO A 155 -14.70 6.61 -6.90
N ASP A 156 -15.62 7.51 -7.26
CA ASP A 156 -15.82 8.09 -8.61
C ASP A 156 -14.73 9.07 -9.08
N TYR A 157 -13.58 9.10 -8.41
CA TYR A 157 -12.43 9.91 -8.77
C TYR A 157 -11.12 9.10 -8.75
N VAL A 158 -11.20 7.79 -8.50
CA VAL A 158 -10.02 6.91 -8.45
C VAL A 158 -9.39 6.78 -9.84
N ASP A 159 -10.21 6.77 -10.89
CA ASP A 159 -9.75 6.79 -12.28
C ASP A 159 -8.91 8.04 -12.58
N GLN A 160 -9.41 9.23 -12.23
CA GLN A 160 -8.70 10.49 -12.42
C GLN A 160 -7.40 10.54 -11.62
N LEU A 161 -7.39 10.01 -10.38
CA LEU A 161 -6.15 9.88 -9.59
C LEU A 161 -5.12 9.01 -10.28
N VAL A 162 -5.52 7.91 -10.92
CA VAL A 162 -4.63 7.04 -11.69
C VAL A 162 -4.16 7.73 -12.97
N ASP A 163 -5.03 8.50 -13.62
CA ASP A 163 -4.69 9.24 -14.83
C ASP A 163 -3.72 10.40 -14.56
N ASP A 164 -3.83 11.06 -13.41
CA ASP A 164 -2.95 12.14 -12.99
C ASP A 164 -1.53 11.66 -12.61
N LEU A 165 -1.32 10.34 -12.45
CA LEU A 165 0.01 9.78 -12.21
C LEU A 165 0.94 10.03 -13.39
N LYS A 166 2.19 10.36 -13.06
CA LYS A 166 3.26 10.47 -14.04
C LYS A 166 3.74 9.07 -14.43
N GLU A 167 3.84 8.84 -15.73
CA GLU A 167 4.43 7.61 -16.25
C GLU A 167 5.89 7.46 -15.81
N ARG A 168 6.25 6.32 -15.22
CA ARG A 168 7.62 6.00 -14.79
C ARG A 168 8.34 5.10 -15.79
N SER A 169 8.37 5.52 -17.05
CA SER A 169 8.96 4.76 -18.17
C SER A 169 10.47 4.51 -18.04
N GLU A 170 11.16 5.29 -17.21
CA GLU A 170 12.58 5.14 -16.90
C GLU A 170 12.87 3.96 -15.95
N LEU A 171 11.85 3.45 -15.25
CA LEU A 171 11.97 2.32 -14.35
C LEU A 171 11.54 1.02 -15.04
N PRO A 172 12.05 -0.14 -14.60
CA PRO A 172 11.52 -1.42 -15.06
C PRO A 172 10.01 -1.51 -14.79
N PRO A 173 9.23 -2.17 -15.68
CA PRO A 173 7.80 -2.37 -15.46
C PRO A 173 7.50 -2.96 -14.08
N LEU A 174 6.59 -2.33 -13.35
CA LEU A 174 6.13 -2.82 -12.06
C LEU A 174 5.07 -3.89 -12.28
N THR A 175 5.49 -5.15 -12.32
CA THR A 175 4.57 -6.28 -12.46
C THR A 175 4.08 -6.76 -11.11
N ARG A 176 2.86 -7.32 -11.08
CA ARG A 176 2.30 -7.95 -9.88
C ARG A 176 3.21 -9.06 -9.32
N ALA A 177 3.82 -9.86 -10.18
CA ALA A 177 4.74 -10.92 -9.75
C ALA A 177 5.97 -10.37 -9.01
N ARG A 178 6.54 -9.25 -9.48
CA ARG A 178 7.64 -8.57 -8.77
C ARG A 178 7.20 -7.97 -7.45
N PHE A 179 6.03 -7.32 -7.44
CA PHE A 179 5.47 -6.72 -6.24
C PHE A 179 5.13 -7.77 -5.17
N LEU A 180 4.63 -8.94 -5.57
CA LEU A 180 4.22 -9.99 -4.64
C LEU A 180 5.34 -10.94 -4.24
N ALA A 181 6.55 -10.83 -4.81
CA ALA A 181 7.64 -11.73 -4.45
C ALA A 181 7.94 -11.65 -2.94
N GLU A 182 8.09 -12.78 -2.26
CA GLU A 182 8.36 -12.81 -0.80
C GLU A 182 9.60 -11.97 -0.42
N SER A 183 10.63 -12.02 -1.26
CA SER A 183 11.87 -11.25 -1.08
C SER A 183 11.73 -9.74 -1.30
N ALA A 184 10.57 -9.26 -1.78
CA ALA A 184 10.35 -7.85 -2.07
C ALA A 184 10.16 -7.01 -0.80
N TYR A 185 9.57 -7.58 0.26
CA TYR A 185 9.34 -6.87 1.52
C TYR A 185 10.43 -7.20 2.56
N ARG A 186 11.43 -6.33 2.66
CA ARG A 186 12.57 -6.41 3.57
C ARG A 186 13.10 -5.01 3.89
N PRO A 187 13.71 -4.79 5.06
CA PRO A 187 14.34 -3.50 5.37
C PRO A 187 15.28 -3.07 4.25
N LEU A 188 15.07 -1.86 3.72
CA LEU A 188 15.89 -1.37 2.61
C LEU A 188 17.34 -1.13 3.06
N PRO A 189 18.34 -1.33 2.18
CA PRO A 189 19.74 -1.11 2.53
C PRO A 189 19.99 0.29 3.11
N THR A 190 19.30 1.30 2.60
CA THR A 190 19.34 2.69 3.11
C THR A 190 18.90 2.77 4.57
N LEU A 191 17.81 2.10 4.95
CA LEU A 191 17.33 2.02 6.33
C LEU A 191 18.35 1.28 7.23
N VAL A 192 18.90 0.17 6.73
CA VAL A 192 19.91 -0.62 7.45
C VAL A 192 21.19 0.19 7.66
N HIS A 193 21.64 0.95 6.66
CA HIS A 193 22.81 1.81 6.75
C HIS A 193 22.57 2.97 7.72
N ALA A 194 21.44 3.66 7.62
CA ALA A 194 21.08 4.74 8.55
C ALA A 194 21.04 4.26 10.01
N ALA A 195 20.46 3.08 10.26
CA ALA A 195 20.46 2.48 11.58
C ALA A 195 21.89 2.17 12.08
N ARG A 196 22.77 1.62 11.22
CA ARG A 196 24.17 1.33 11.56
C ARG A 196 24.95 2.58 11.91
N GLU A 197 24.79 3.66 11.14
CA GLU A 197 25.45 4.95 11.41
C GLU A 197 25.00 5.52 12.76
N LEU A 198 23.70 5.46 13.07
CA LEU A 198 23.15 5.89 14.35
C LEU A 198 23.79 5.13 15.52
N PHE A 199 23.82 3.80 15.49
CA PHE A 199 24.42 2.98 16.57
C PHE A 199 25.93 3.20 16.73
N GLN A 200 26.64 3.47 15.63
CA GLN A 200 28.07 3.81 15.67
C GLN A 200 28.30 5.18 16.31
N HIS A 201 27.41 6.16 16.08
CA HIS A 201 27.46 7.48 16.70
C HIS A 201 26.97 7.49 18.16
N GLU A 202 25.96 6.69 18.53
CA GLU A 202 25.48 6.51 19.91
C GLU A 202 26.56 5.98 20.85
N SER A 203 27.48 5.18 20.32
CA SER A 203 28.63 4.66 21.07
C SER A 203 29.62 5.75 21.51
N SER A 204 29.53 6.97 20.95
CA SER A 204 30.45 8.08 21.23
C SER A 204 29.85 9.23 22.04
N HIS A 205 28.52 9.40 22.13
CA HIS A 205 27.89 10.56 22.80
C HIS A 205 26.73 10.14 23.70
N ARG A 206 27.01 9.98 25.00
CA ARG A 206 25.98 9.81 26.04
C ARG A 206 25.51 11.19 26.50
N GLY A 207 24.62 11.85 25.74
CA GLY A 207 24.05 13.13 26.18
C GLY A 207 23.10 13.79 25.18
N ASP A 208 21.85 13.93 25.62
CA ASP A 208 20.78 14.83 25.14
C ASP A 208 20.22 14.60 23.72
N TRP A 209 19.33 13.62 23.64
CA TRP A 209 18.75 13.15 22.39
C TRP A 209 17.49 13.91 21.94
N GLN A 210 16.87 14.81 22.70
CA GLN A 210 15.51 15.27 22.37
C GLN A 210 15.37 16.09 21.07
N ASN A 211 16.45 16.69 20.54
CA ASN A 211 16.36 17.69 19.45
C ASN A 211 16.80 17.22 18.06
N THR A 212 17.39 16.02 17.88
CA THR A 212 17.91 15.54 16.58
C THR A 212 16.93 14.67 15.80
N TRP A 213 15.71 14.45 16.28
CA TRP A 213 14.76 13.45 15.77
C TRP A 213 13.91 13.88 14.55
N ASN A 214 14.21 14.98 13.86
CA ASN A 214 13.24 15.60 12.94
C ASN A 214 13.54 15.53 11.42
N GLU A 215 14.54 14.76 10.97
CA GLU A 215 15.01 14.89 9.56
C GLU A 215 14.85 13.67 8.64
N SER A 216 14.30 12.53 9.09
CA SER A 216 14.11 11.35 8.21
C SER A 216 12.69 10.79 8.28
N SER A 217 11.99 10.72 7.15
CA SER A 217 10.56 10.34 7.01
C SER A 217 10.20 8.88 7.39
N CYS A 218 11.16 8.07 7.82
CA CYS A 218 10.98 6.67 8.28
C CYS A 218 11.25 6.48 9.79
N THR A 219 11.51 7.53 10.58
CA THR A 219 12.04 7.42 11.96
C THR A 219 11.14 6.83 13.05
N PRO A 220 9.79 6.92 13.06
CA PRO A 220 9.07 6.57 14.30
C PRO A 220 9.00 5.06 14.65
N GLN A 221 9.34 4.14 13.72
CA GLN A 221 9.15 2.70 13.93
C GLN A 221 10.41 1.82 13.80
N VAL A 222 11.57 2.39 13.48
CA VAL A 222 12.84 1.63 13.46
C VAL A 222 13.13 0.99 14.84
N LEU A 223 12.64 1.59 15.93
CA LEU A 223 12.79 1.04 17.29
C LEU A 223 11.67 0.08 17.73
N SER A 224 10.46 0.15 17.16
CA SER A 224 9.36 -0.75 17.55
C SER A 224 9.29 -2.03 16.72
N ALA A 225 9.88 -2.03 15.52
CA ALA A 225 9.82 -3.12 14.56
C ALA A 225 11.13 -3.91 14.43
N MET A 226 12.16 -3.65 15.25
CA MET A 226 13.29 -4.57 15.33
C MET A 226 12.86 -5.80 16.13
N PRO A 227 12.65 -6.99 15.51
CA PRO A 227 12.57 -8.21 16.28
C PRO A 227 13.87 -8.33 17.08
N ALA A 228 13.79 -8.88 18.30
CA ALA A 228 14.94 -9.18 19.15
C ALA A 228 16.05 -10.01 18.44
N GLN A 229 15.78 -10.53 17.23
CA GLN A 229 16.71 -11.21 16.34
C GLN A 229 17.60 -10.30 15.48
N ALA A 230 17.40 -8.97 15.44
CA ALA A 230 18.31 -8.06 14.73
C ALA A 230 19.74 -8.04 15.32
N ALA A 231 19.92 -8.54 16.55
CA ALA A 231 21.22 -8.79 17.16
C ALA A 231 22.07 -9.86 16.44
N LEU A 232 21.49 -10.66 15.54
CA LEU A 232 22.21 -11.72 14.81
C LEU A 232 22.82 -11.24 13.48
N TYR A 233 22.43 -10.08 12.95
CA TYR A 233 23.02 -9.49 11.73
C TYR A 233 24.04 -8.38 12.02
N ALA A 234 24.40 -8.20 13.29
CA ALA A 234 25.39 -7.26 13.79
C ALA A 234 26.70 -7.96 14.22
N ARG A 235 27.09 -9.04 13.54
CA ARG A 235 28.42 -9.64 13.61
C ARG A 235 29.01 -9.83 12.23
#